data_AF-A0A2T5RJA2-F1
#
_entry.id   AF-A0A2T5RJA2-F1
#
_cell.length_a   1.000
_cell.length_b   1.000
_cell.length_c   1.000
_cell.angle_alpha   90.00
_cell.angle_beta   90.00
_cell.angle_gamma   90.00
#
_symmetry.space_group_name_H-M   'P 1'
#
loop_
_entity.id
_entity.type
_entity.pdbx_description
1 polymer ?
#
loop_
_entity_poly.entity_id
_entity_poly.type
_entity_poly.pdbx_seq_one_letter_code
_entity_poly.pdbx_strand_id
1 'polypeptide(L)' 'MRTAKDKYKEYKSPDDLSAILKVKDCASFLGINVNKMYSIFKRNDFNSIKLGGRYMVTKKEFLRWIDEQSQK' A
#
# COMPACT_ATOMS: atom_id res chain seq x y z
N MET A 1 -27.62 -15.84 -9.65
CA MET A 1 -26.67 -15.17 -8.74
C MET A 1 -25.32 -15.05 -9.44
N ARG A 2 -24.75 -13.84 -9.57
CA ARG A 2 -23.45 -13.61 -10.22
C ARG A 2 -22.33 -13.84 -9.20
N THR A 3 -21.57 -14.93 -9.33
CA THR A 3 -20.34 -15.13 -8.56
C THR A 3 -19.16 -15.08 -9.52
N ALA A 4 -18.72 -13.87 -9.87
CA ALA A 4 -17.42 -13.66 -10.49
C ALA A 4 -16.37 -13.64 -9.38
N LYS A 5 -15.85 -14.81 -9.01
CA LYS A 5 -14.61 -14.90 -8.21
C LYS A 5 -13.45 -14.56 -9.14
N ASP A 6 -13.16 -13.27 -9.27
CA ASP A 6 -11.94 -12.78 -9.87
C ASP A 6 -10.72 -13.42 -9.19
N LYS A 7 -10.11 -14.39 -9.85
CA LYS A 7 -8.76 -14.88 -9.55
C LYS A 7 -7.77 -13.78 -9.93
N TYR A 8 -7.32 -12.98 -8.97
CA TYR A 8 -6.19 -12.08 -9.20
C TYR A 8 -4.86 -12.82 -9.00
N LYS A 9 -4.26 -13.15 -10.15
CA LYS A 9 -2.82 -13.26 -10.48
C LYS A 9 -1.88 -13.96 -9.50
N GLU A 10 -1.36 -15.10 -9.96
CA GLU A 10 -0.22 -15.82 -9.43
C GLU A 10 1.00 -14.89 -9.35
N TYR A 11 1.56 -14.77 -8.16
CA TYR A 11 2.79 -14.01 -7.92
C TYR A 11 3.98 -14.91 -8.25
N LYS A 12 4.76 -14.52 -9.26
CA LYS A 12 5.78 -15.37 -9.88
C LYS A 12 7.04 -15.57 -9.02
N SER A 13 7.20 -14.83 -7.93
CA SER A 13 8.21 -15.10 -6.89
C SER A 13 7.82 -14.40 -5.58
N PRO A 14 8.03 -15.04 -4.41
CA PRO A 14 7.65 -14.53 -3.10
C PRO A 14 8.52 -13.37 -2.60
N ASP A 15 9.68 -13.13 -3.21
CA ASP A 15 10.66 -12.15 -2.74
C ASP A 15 10.41 -10.73 -3.31
N ASP A 16 10.15 -10.62 -4.62
CA ASP A 16 9.89 -9.33 -5.31
C ASP A 16 8.58 -8.66 -4.91
N LEU A 17 7.54 -9.43 -4.56
CA LEU A 17 6.25 -8.87 -4.19
C LEU A 17 6.23 -8.30 -2.76
N SER A 18 7.11 -8.78 -1.89
CA SER A 18 7.28 -8.23 -0.54
C SER A 18 7.73 -6.76 -0.56
N ALA A 19 8.26 -6.30 -1.68
CA ALA A 19 8.66 -4.92 -1.88
C ALA A 19 7.47 -3.98 -2.12
N ILE A 20 6.25 -4.45 -2.40
CA ILE A 20 5.09 -3.60 -2.70
C ILE A 20 3.99 -3.80 -1.65
N LEU A 21 3.76 -2.77 -0.84
CA LEU A 21 2.73 -2.71 0.19
C LEU A 21 1.45 -2.08 -0.36
N LYS A 22 0.29 -2.67 -0.03
CA LYS A 22 -1.02 -2.08 -0.34
C LYS A 22 -1.46 -1.19 0.82
N VAL A 23 -2.42 -0.31 0.56
CA VAL A 23 -3.01 0.58 1.57
C VAL A 23 -3.47 -0.18 2.83
N LYS A 24 -4.06 -1.37 2.67
CA LYS A 24 -4.56 -2.17 3.78
C LYS A 24 -3.43 -2.71 4.66
N ASP A 25 -2.34 -3.17 4.05
CA ASP A 25 -1.15 -3.65 4.77
C ASP A 25 -0.49 -2.52 5.54
N CYS A 26 -0.31 -1.34 4.92
CA CYS A 26 0.22 -0.16 5.60
C CYS A 26 -0.65 0.28 6.78
N ALA A 27 -1.98 0.30 6.59
CA ALA A 27 -2.92 0.66 7.64
C ALA A 27 -2.84 -0.30 8.84
N SER A 28 -2.73 -1.60 8.56
CA SER A 28 -2.57 -2.62 9.60
C SER A 28 -1.22 -2.52 10.31
N PHE A 29 -0.15 -2.20 9.59
CA PHE A 29 1.19 -2.01 10.17
C PHE A 29 1.26 -0.80 11.10
N LEU A 30 0.64 0.32 10.70
CA LEU A 30 0.57 1.54 11.49
C LEU A 30 -0.51 1.51 12.59
N GLY A 31 -1.38 0.50 12.60
CA GLY A 31 -2.50 0.41 13.54
C GLY A 31 -3.58 1.50 13.33
N ILE A 32 -3.72 2.03 12.11
CA ILE A 32 -4.67 3.11 11.80
C ILE A 32 -5.81 2.64 10.89
N ASN A 33 -6.88 3.43 10.83
CA ASN A 33 -8.00 3.17 9.94
C ASN A 33 -7.57 3.26 8.46
N VAL A 34 -8.01 2.30 7.64
CA VAL A 34 -7.74 2.25 6.20
C VAL A 34 -8.16 3.53 5.46
N ASN A 35 -9.24 4.21 5.90
CA ASN A 35 -9.66 5.49 5.32
C ASN A 35 -8.62 6.60 5.56
N LYS A 36 -8.02 6.60 6.76
CA LYS A 36 -6.95 7.54 7.11
C LYS A 36 -5.71 7.26 6.26
N MET A 37 -5.39 5.98 6.04
CA MET A 37 -4.31 5.59 5.13
C MET A 37 -4.61 6.01 3.68
N TYR A 38 -5.84 5.86 3.18
CA TYR A 38 -6.23 6.34 1.85
C TYR A 38 -6.04 7.86 1.69
N SER A 39 -6.29 8.63 2.75
CA SER A 39 -6.02 10.09 2.76
C SER A 39 -4.52 10.38 2.62
N ILE A 40 -3.68 9.64 3.34
CA ILE A 40 -2.21 9.75 3.26
C ILE A 40 -1.72 9.39 1.85
N PHE A 41 -2.22 8.30 1.28
CA PHE A 41 -1.87 7.87 -0.08
C PHE A 41 -2.29 8.85 -1.19
N LYS A 42 -3.32 9.68 -0.95
CA LYS A 42 -3.72 10.75 -1.87
C LYS A 42 -2.88 12.02 -1.73
N ARG A 43 -2.09 12.13 -0.66
CA ARG A 43 -1.31 13.33 -0.36
C ARG A 43 -0.04 13.35 -1.20
N ASN A 44 0.36 14.54 -1.65
CA ASN A 44 1.54 14.69 -2.50
C ASN A 44 2.87 14.40 -1.74
N ASP A 45 2.85 14.44 -0.41
CA ASP A 45 3.99 14.09 0.44
C ASP A 45 4.27 12.58 0.50
N PHE A 46 3.38 11.73 -0.03
CA PHE A 46 3.50 10.28 0.05
C PHE A 46 3.70 9.67 -1.34
N ASN A 47 4.88 9.08 -1.56
CA ASN A 47 5.25 8.44 -2.83
C ASN A 47 4.46 7.14 -3.06
N SER A 48 3.23 7.27 -3.55
CA SER A 48 2.39 6.13 -3.90
C SER A 48 2.24 5.93 -5.40
N ILE A 49 2.13 4.66 -5.78
CA ILE A 49 1.91 4.19 -7.14
C ILE A 49 0.44 3.79 -7.26
N LYS A 50 -0.29 4.45 -8.17
CA LYS A 50 -1.67 4.10 -8.48
C LYS A 50 -1.71 3.23 -9.73
N LEU A 51 -2.04 1.94 -9.56
CA LEU A 51 -2.13 0.99 -10.67
C LEU A 51 -3.52 0.35 -10.71
N GLY A 52 -4.26 0.55 -11.81
CA GLY A 52 -5.59 -0.04 -12.00
C GLY A 52 -6.61 0.36 -10.92
N GLY A 53 -6.51 1.57 -10.38
CA GLY A 53 -7.40 2.07 -9.32
C GLY A 53 -7.01 1.64 -7.89
N ARG A 54 -5.95 0.85 -7.72
CA ARG A 54 -5.41 0.47 -6.41
C ARG A 54 -4.16 1.29 -6.13
N TYR A 55 -4.04 1.79 -4.90
CA TYR A 55 -2.82 2.44 -4.44
C TYR A 55 -1.87 1.41 -3.82
N MET A 56 -0.61 1.53 -4.16
CA MET A 56 0.48 0.66 -3.77
C MET A 56 1.70 1.52 -3.45
N VAL A 57 2.55 1.08 -2.54
CA VAL A 57 3.78 1.80 -2.18
C VAL A 57 4.91 0.80 -2.04
N THR A 58 6.12 1.19 -2.43
CA THR A 58 7.28 0.33 -2.23
C THR A 58 7.67 0.34 -0.74
N LYS A 59 8.10 -0.78 -0.19
CA LYS A 59 8.57 -0.90 1.20
C LYS A 59 9.62 0.16 1.56
N LYS A 60 10.54 0.47 0.63
CA LYS A 60 11.57 1.50 0.79
C LYS A 60 10.96 2.89 1.02
N GLU A 61 10.04 3.30 0.14
CA GLU A 61 9.37 4.60 0.22
C GLU A 61 8.48 4.70 1.46
N PHE A 62 7.81 3.60 1.82
CA PHE A 62 7.00 3.55 3.03
C PHE A 62 7.82 3.72 4.30
N LEU A 63 8.97 3.04 4.41
CA LEU A 63 9.88 3.18 5.56
C LEU A 63 10.47 4.58 5.64
N ARG A 64 10.88 5.15 4.49
CA ARG A 64 11.37 6.53 4.42
C ARG A 64 10.32 7.51 4.93
N TRP A 65 9.08 7.35 4.51
CA TRP A 65 8.00 8.21 5.00
C TRP A 65 7.76 8.07 6.52
N ILE A 66 7.85 6.87 7.09
CA ILE A 66 7.73 6.67 8.54
C ILE A 66 8.83 7.41 9.30
N ASP A 67 10.06 7.37 8.80
CA ASP A 67 11.20 8.10 9.37
C ASP A 67 10.95 9.62 9.34
N GLU A 68 10.48 10.14 8.21
CA GLU A 68 10.10 11.55 8.05
C GLU A 68 8.94 11.98 8.98
N GLN A 69 8.00 11.07 9.30
CA GLN A 69 6.95 11.36 10.29
C GLN A 69 7.45 11.29 11.74
N SER A 70 8.48 10.49 12.02
CA SER A 70 9.05 10.32 13.38
C SER A 70 9.99 11.45 13.77
N GLN A 71 10.61 12.11 12.77
CA GLN A 71 11.48 13.28 12.94
C GLN A 71 10.73 14.60 13.21
N LYS A 72 9.40 14.58 13.28
CA LYS A 72 8.54 15.76 13.40
C LYS A 72 7.90 15.86 14.78
#